data_AF-A0A483CVT7-F1
#
_entry.id   AF-A0A483CVT7-F1
#
_cell.length_a   1.000
_cell.length_b   1.000
_cell.length_c   1.000
_cell.angle_alpha   90.00
_cell.angle_beta   90.00
_cell.angle_gamma   90.00
#
_symmetry.space_group_name_H-M   'P 1'
#
loop_
_entity.id
_entity.type
_entity.pdbx_description
1 polymer ?
#
loop_
_entity_poly.entity_id
_entity_poly.type
_entity_poly.pdbx_seq_one_letter_code
_entity_poly.pdbx_strand_id
1 'polypeptide(L)'
;MNEDAIWDLLSADAQSKESKDSIYNTIYGIYSQGTKPYDYEITNIDETGAKAIVYVSIKSKVQGYKITSDLEVPFVFEDETWKIDDFVVLI
;
A
#
# COMPACT_ATOMS: atom_id res chain seq x y z
N MET A 1 9.39 -12.33 -0.82
CA MET A 1 8.95 -10.96 -1.17
C MET A 1 10.11 -10.32 -1.93
N ASN A 2 9.88 -9.75 -3.10
CA ASN A 2 10.95 -9.12 -3.89
C ASN A 2 10.91 -7.61 -3.59
N GLU A 3 11.96 -7.08 -2.97
CA GLU A 3 12.08 -5.67 -2.57
C GLU A 3 11.92 -4.71 -3.74
N ASP A 4 12.53 -5.05 -4.88
CA ASP A 4 12.46 -4.23 -6.10
C ASP A 4 11.03 -4.16 -6.65
N ALA A 5 10.27 -5.25 -6.54
CA ALA A 5 8.91 -5.30 -7.07
C ALA A 5 7.93 -4.39 -6.32
N ILE A 6 8.17 -4.10 -5.03
CA ILE A 6 7.34 -3.16 -4.25
C ILE A 6 7.77 -1.73 -4.53
N TRP A 7 9.08 -1.50 -4.60
CA TRP A 7 9.64 -0.20 -4.93
C TRP A 7 9.16 0.31 -6.30
N ASP A 8 9.11 -0.58 -7.29
CA ASP A 8 8.67 -0.26 -8.65
C ASP A 8 7.17 0.07 -8.76
N LEU A 9 6.37 -0.18 -7.71
CA LEU A 9 4.96 0.23 -7.66
C LEU A 9 4.78 1.70 -7.24
N LEU A 10 5.79 2.31 -6.64
CA LEU A 10 5.74 3.67 -6.10
C LEU A 10 6.03 4.70 -7.18
N SER A 11 5.44 5.88 -7.04
CA SER A 11 5.74 7.02 -7.91
C SER A 11 7.13 7.58 -7.65
N ALA A 12 7.68 8.34 -8.60
CA ALA A 12 8.94 9.05 -8.39
C ALA A 12 8.90 9.99 -7.18
N ASP A 13 7.74 10.62 -6.91
CA ASP A 13 7.54 11.48 -5.75
C ASP A 13 7.55 10.67 -4.43
N ALA A 14 6.83 9.54 -4.37
CA ALA A 14 6.86 8.63 -3.22
C ALA A 14 8.28 8.08 -2.97
N GLN A 15 8.97 7.67 -4.03
CA GLN A 15 10.36 7.19 -3.97
C GLN A 15 11.34 8.26 -3.48
N SER A 16 11.04 9.56 -3.67
CA SER A 16 11.87 10.65 -3.17
C SER A 16 11.75 10.91 -1.66
N LYS A 17 10.66 10.43 -1.05
CA LYS A 17 10.34 10.61 0.38
C LYS A 17 10.73 9.40 1.22
N GLU A 18 10.82 8.23 0.59
CA GLU A 18 11.09 6.95 1.24
C GLU A 18 12.44 6.36 0.83
N SER A 19 12.85 5.28 1.50
CA SER A 19 13.96 4.44 1.06
C SER A 19 13.49 3.00 0.88
N LYS A 20 14.12 2.26 -0.05
CA LYS A 20 13.85 0.83 -0.27
C LYS A 20 13.87 0.05 1.06
N ASP A 21 14.90 0.29 1.86
CA ASP A 21 15.07 -0.34 3.17
C ASP A 21 13.96 0.04 4.16
N SER A 22 13.53 1.31 4.19
CA SER A 22 12.44 1.78 5.06
C SER A 22 11.15 1.02 4.78
N ILE A 23 10.78 0.95 3.50
CA ILE A 23 9.56 0.29 3.03
C ILE A 23 9.62 -1.21 3.31
N TYR A 24 10.74 -1.85 2.97
CA TYR A 24 10.89 -3.27 3.20
C TYR A 24 10.85 -3.63 4.69
N ASN A 25 11.59 -2.90 5.53
CA ASN A 25 11.61 -3.14 6.98
C ASN A 25 10.23 -2.93 7.60
N THR A 26 9.48 -1.94 7.11
CA THR A 26 8.12 -1.67 7.57
C THR A 26 7.17 -2.83 7.24
N ILE A 27 7.18 -3.29 5.99
CA ILE A 27 6.35 -4.42 5.54
C ILE A 27 6.74 -5.70 6.29
N TYR A 28 8.05 -5.97 6.42
CA TYR A 28 8.56 -7.10 7.19
C TYR A 28 8.14 -7.02 8.67
N GLY A 29 8.19 -5.82 9.26
CA GLY A 29 7.72 -5.54 10.62
C GLY A 29 6.27 -5.96 10.83
N ILE A 30 5.36 -5.53 9.95
CA ILE A 30 3.93 -5.90 10.02
C ILE A 30 3.74 -7.42 9.97
N TYR A 31 4.34 -8.09 8.99
CA TYR A 31 4.18 -9.54 8.85
C TYR A 31 4.83 -10.33 9.99
N SER A 32 5.97 -9.86 10.52
CA SER A 32 6.66 -10.50 11.65
C SER A 32 5.89 -10.37 12.97
N GLN A 33 5.11 -9.30 13.15
CA GLN A 33 4.23 -9.10 14.30
C GLN A 33 2.95 -9.98 14.27
N GLY A 34 2.82 -10.83 13.25
CA GLY A 34 1.72 -11.78 13.14
C GLY A 34 0.48 -11.23 12.45
N THR A 35 0.58 -10.05 11.81
CA THR A 35 -0.46 -9.51 10.95
C THR A 35 -0.52 -10.32 9.65
N LYS A 36 -1.68 -10.93 9.40
CA LYS A 36 -1.93 -11.76 8.21
C LYS A 36 -3.20 -11.28 7.51
N PRO A 37 -3.08 -10.49 6.44
CA PRO A 37 -4.19 -10.19 5.55
C PRO A 37 -4.76 -11.50 4.99
N TYR A 38 -6.09 -11.59 4.89
CA TYR A 38 -6.77 -12.77 4.36
C TYR A 38 -7.87 -12.44 3.36
N ASP A 39 -8.32 -11.19 3.29
CA ASP A 39 -9.34 -10.73 2.36
C ASP A 39 -9.16 -9.23 2.13
N TYR A 40 -9.57 -8.74 0.96
CA TYR A 40 -9.58 -7.32 0.64
C TYR A 40 -10.73 -6.99 -0.30
N GLU A 41 -11.21 -5.76 -0.21
CA GLU A 41 -12.26 -5.23 -1.07
C GLU A 41 -11.91 -3.81 -1.49
N ILE A 42 -12.01 -3.51 -2.78
CA ILE A 42 -11.97 -2.13 -3.27
C ILE A 42 -13.39 -1.59 -3.15
N THR A 43 -13.58 -0.60 -2.27
CA THR A 43 -14.90 -0.06 -1.93
C THR A 43 -15.28 1.11 -2.82
N ASN A 44 -14.30 1.90 -3.28
CA ASN A 44 -14.50 3.01 -4.20
C ASN A 44 -13.21 3.33 -4.98
N ILE A 45 -13.36 3.99 -6.13
CA ILE A 45 -12.26 4.56 -6.91
C ILE A 45 -12.67 5.97 -7.35
N ASP A 46 -11.97 6.98 -6.85
CA ASP A 46 -12.17 8.37 -7.24
C ASP A 46 -11.04 8.81 -8.17
N GLU A 47 -11.31 8.86 -9.48
CA GLU A 47 -10.32 9.23 -10.51
C GLU A 47 -10.53 10.68 -10.99
N THR A 48 -9.44 11.44 -11.11
CA THR A 48 -9.43 12.81 -11.65
C THR A 48 -8.18 13.04 -12.50
N GLY A 49 -8.31 12.80 -13.80
CA GLY A 49 -7.22 13.00 -14.76
C GLY A 49 -6.07 12.03 -14.50
N ALA A 50 -4.87 12.54 -14.23
CA ALA A 50 -3.69 11.73 -13.96
C ALA A 50 -3.56 11.31 -12.48
N LYS A 51 -4.61 11.45 -11.67
CA LYS A 51 -4.62 11.07 -10.26
C LYS A 51 -5.85 10.22 -9.94
N ALA A 52 -5.70 9.29 -9.00
CA ALA A 52 -6.81 8.52 -8.45
C ALA A 52 -6.63 8.29 -6.95
N ILE A 53 -7.73 8.10 -6.22
CA ILE A 53 -7.71 7.57 -4.85
C ILE A 53 -8.49 6.26 -4.87
N VAL A 54 -7.83 5.17 -4.50
CA VAL A 54 -8.45 3.85 -4.39
C VAL A 54 -8.74 3.58 -2.91
N TYR A 55 -10.01 3.36 -2.60
CA TYR A 55 -10.45 3.03 -1.25
C TYR A 55 -10.45 1.51 -1.09
N VAL A 56 -9.69 1.01 -0.13
CA VAL A 56 -9.50 -0.44 0.09
C VAL A 56 -9.80 -0.81 1.53
N SER A 57 -10.70 -1.77 1.73
CA SER A 57 -10.92 -2.41 3.02
C SER A 57 -10.12 -3.71 3.08
N ILE A 58 -9.16 -3.81 3.99
CA ILE A 58 -8.32 -5.00 4.17
C ILE A 58 -8.72 -5.71 5.46
N LYS A 59 -9.05 -6.99 5.35
CA LYS A 59 -9.31 -7.84 6.53
C LYS A 59 -8.06 -8.63 6.88
N SER A 60 -7.63 -8.45 8.13
CA SER A 60 -6.40 -9.04 8.66
C SER A 60 -6.66 -9.80 9.95
N LYS A 61 -5.81 -10.79 10.22
CA LYS A 61 -5.65 -11.37 11.56
C LYS A 61 -4.43 -10.77 12.21
N VAL A 62 -4.60 -10.11 13.35
CA VAL A 62 -3.50 -9.54 14.16
C VAL A 62 -3.54 -10.23 15.51
N GLN A 63 -2.50 -11.00 15.83
CA GLN A 63 -2.41 -11.76 17.09
C GLN A 63 -3.66 -12.62 17.40
N GLY A 64 -4.34 -13.12 16.35
CA GLY A 64 -5.55 -13.94 16.47
C GLY A 64 -6.88 -13.18 16.40
N TYR A 65 -6.87 -11.84 16.51
CA TYR A 65 -8.05 -10.99 16.36
C TYR A 65 -8.30 -10.65 14.90
N LYS A 66 -9.56 -10.62 14.48
CA LYS A 66 -9.96 -10.15 13.15
C LYS A 66 -10.13 -8.64 13.20
N ILE A 67 -9.41 -7.94 12.33
CA ILE A 67 -9.45 -6.49 12.17
C ILE A 67 -9.79 -6.18 10.71
N THR A 68 -10.56 -5.12 10.49
CA THR A 68 -10.77 -4.52 9.16
C THR A 68 -10.16 -3.12 9.19
N SER A 69 -9.31 -2.82 8.22
CA SER A 69 -8.66 -1.53 8.07
C SER A 69 -9.10 -0.93 6.74
N ASP A 70 -9.68 0.26 6.78
CA ASP A 70 -10.08 1.01 5.59
C ASP A 70 -8.97 2.00 5.22
N LEU A 71 -8.55 1.97 3.96
CA LEU A 71 -7.40 2.71 3.45
C LEU A 71 -7.78 3.56 2.26
N GLU A 72 -7.16 4.74 2.19
CA GLU A 72 -7.13 5.57 1.00
C GLU A 72 -5.74 5.43 0.39
N VAL A 73 -5.66 4.85 -0.81
CA VAL A 73 -4.39 4.65 -1.51
C VAL A 73 -4.35 5.63 -2.69
N PRO A 74 -3.58 6.73 -2.59
CA PRO A 74 -3.44 7.67 -3.70
C PRO A 74 -2.57 7.06 -4.81
N PHE A 75 -2.99 7.28 -6.05
CA PHE A 75 -2.29 6.88 -7.26
C PHE A 75 -2.07 8.08 -8.17
N VAL A 76 -0.97 8.03 -8.91
CA VAL A 76 -0.64 8.97 -10.00
C VAL A 76 -0.34 8.17 -11.27
N PHE A 77 -0.76 8.68 -12.42
CA PHE A 77 -0.44 8.11 -13.72
C PHE A 77 0.86 8.72 -14.24
N GLU A 78 1.94 7.94 -14.22
CA GLU A 78 3.27 8.33 -14.69
C GLU A 78 3.94 7.18 -15.45
N ASP A 79 4.79 7.49 -16.43
CA ASP A 79 5.48 6.50 -17.26
C ASP A 79 4.53 5.44 -17.85
N GLU A 80 3.36 5.89 -18.33
CA GLU A 80 2.30 5.06 -18.93
C GLU A 80 1.68 4.02 -17.97
N THR A 81 1.91 4.15 -16.67
CA THR A 81 1.40 3.22 -15.64
C THR A 81 0.85 3.96 -14.42
N TRP A 82 -0.09 3.34 -13.71
CA TRP A 82 -0.53 3.84 -12.41
C TRP A 82 0.46 3.43 -11.34
N LYS A 83 0.93 4.40 -10.56
CA LYS A 83 1.86 4.24 -9.44
C LYS A 83 1.24 4.71 -8.15
N ILE A 84 1.60 4.09 -7.03
CA ILE A 84 1.21 4.51 -5.69
C ILE A 84 1.94 5.82 -5.36
N ASP A 85 1.18 6.89 -5.13
CA ASP A 85 1.71 8.24 -4.94
C ASP A 85 2.10 8.55 -3.49
N ASP A 86 1.68 7.71 -2.55
CA ASP A 86 2.08 7.80 -1.15
C ASP A 86 2.11 6.41 -0.49
N PHE A 87 3.17 6.14 0.25
CA PHE A 87 3.34 4.85 0.92
C PHE A 87 2.60 4.84 2.27
N VAL A 88 1.37 4.33 2.27
CA VAL A 88 0.56 4.22 3.49
C VAL A 88 0.78 2.87 4.16
N VAL A 89 1.18 2.90 5.44
CA VAL A 89 1.52 1.72 6.25
C VAL A 89 0.35 1.29 7.13
N LEU A 90 0.00 0.00 7.08
CA LEU A 90 -0.97 -0.66 7.95
C LEU A 90 -0.46 -0.82 9.39
N ILE A 91 -1.30 -0.52 10.39
CA ILE A 91 -1.20 -1.05 11.77
C ILE A 91 -2.43 -1.92 12.03
#